data_AF-A0A2U2ZUN6-F1
#
_entry.id   AF-A0A2U2ZUN6-F1
#
_cell.length_a   1.000
_cell.length_b   1.000
_cell.length_c   1.000
_cell.angle_alpha   90.00
_cell.angle_beta   90.00
_cell.angle_gamma   90.00
#
_symmetry.space_group_name_H-M   'P 1'
#
loop_
_entity.id
_entity.type
_entity.pdbx_description
1 polymer ?
#
loop_
_entity_poly.entity_id
_entity_poly.type
_entity_poly.pdbx_seq_one_letter_code
_entity_poly.pdbx_strand_id
1 'polypeptide(L)' 'MDNIIITDTGATADEGTGIVLTAGALDLLTPWLRDTLTAQDRADENSDLCQLLTSILRVSADTYGTPAPSRATCICHG' A
#
# COMPACT_ATOMS: atom_id res chain seq x y z
N MET A 1 14.24 8.33 10.11
CA MET A 1 12.79 8.13 9.97
C MET A 1 12.54 8.22 8.49
N ASP A 2 12.38 7.06 7.85
CA ASP A 2 12.20 6.99 6.40
C ASP A 2 10.73 7.31 6.06
N ASN A 3 10.50 8.02 4.95
CA ASN A 3 9.17 8.44 4.50
C ASN A 3 8.72 7.56 3.33
N ILE A 4 7.44 7.14 3.28
CA ILE A 4 6.86 6.61 2.03
C ILE A 4 6.57 7.80 1.12
N ILE A 5 7.25 7.82 -0.02
CA ILE A 5 7.07 8.84 -1.05
C ILE A 5 6.38 8.16 -2.24
N ILE A 6 5.15 8.59 -2.53
CA ILE A 6 4.46 8.21 -3.76
C ILE A 6 4.75 9.32 -4.78
N THR A 7 5.51 9.00 -5.83
CA THR A 7 5.88 9.92 -6.91
C THR A 7 5.09 9.63 -8.18
N ASP A 8 4.63 10.67 -8.87
CA ASP A 8 4.08 10.54 -10.22
C ASP A 8 5.21 10.27 -11.23
N THR A 9 5.16 9.12 -11.92
CA THR A 9 6.12 8.77 -12.98
C THR A 9 5.58 9.04 -14.39
N GLY A 10 4.47 9.78 -14.52
CA GLY A 10 3.91 10.18 -15.80
C GLY A 10 4.91 10.97 -16.66
N ALA A 11 4.74 10.92 -17.99
CA ALA A 11 5.65 11.52 -18.98
C ALA A 11 5.79 13.06 -18.88
N THR A 12 5.03 13.70 -18.00
CA THR A 12 5.16 15.10 -17.59
C THR A 12 5.30 15.18 -16.08
N ALA A 13 6.24 14.42 -15.51
CA ALA A 13 6.61 14.56 -14.11
C ALA A 13 7.19 15.96 -13.92
N ASP A 14 6.38 16.89 -13.41
CA ASP A 14 6.88 18.10 -12.79
C ASP A 14 7.70 17.64 -11.58
N GLU A 15 9.01 17.90 -11.60
CA GLU A 15 9.96 17.50 -10.55
C GLU A 15 9.55 18.12 -9.22
N GLY A 16 8.68 17.43 -8.48
CA GLY A 16 8.16 17.93 -7.21
C GLY A 16 6.78 17.39 -6.80
N THR A 17 6.02 16.75 -7.69
CA THR A 17 4.67 16.28 -7.34
C THR A 17 4.72 14.88 -6.72
N GLY A 18 4.90 14.82 -5.40
CA GLY A 18 4.83 13.59 -4.62
C GLY A 18 3.96 13.75 -3.38
N ILE A 19 3.30 12.68 -2.96
CA ILE A 19 2.58 12.63 -1.70
C ILE A 19 3.48 11.94 -0.67
N VAL A 20 3.76 12.63 0.43
CA VAL A 20 4.47 12.07 1.58
C VAL A 20 3.44 11.54 2.57
N LEU A 21 3.48 10.23 2.83
CA LEU A 21 2.63 9.61 3.84
C LEU A 21 3.40 9.50 5.15
N THR A 22 2.91 10.17 6.19
CA THR A 22 3.45 10.07 7.55
C THR A 22 2.89 8.84 8.27
N ALA A 23 3.51 8.44 9.38
CA ALA A 23 3.01 7.36 10.24
C ALA A 23 1.53 7.53 10.61
N GLY A 24 1.11 8.73 11.02
CA GLY A 24 -0.28 9.01 11.37
C GLY A 24 -1.25 8.93 10.18
N ALA A 25 -0.81 9.33 8.98
CA ALA A 25 -1.63 9.16 7.78
C ALA A 25 -1.78 7.67 7.42
N LEU A 26 -0.71 6.89 7.58
CA LEU A 26 -0.72 5.45 7.33
C LEU A 26 -1.55 4.68 8.36
N ASP A 27 -1.56 5.08 9.63
CA ASP A 27 -2.47 4.53 10.63
C ASP A 27 -3.94 4.71 10.25
N LEU A 28 -4.30 5.85 9.65
CA LEU A 28 -5.65 6.12 9.15
C LEU A 28 -5.98 5.33 7.88
N LEU A 29 -5.01 5.16 6.98
CA LEU A 29 -5.21 4.49 5.68
C LEU A 29 -5.20 2.96 5.80
N THR A 30 -4.38 2.41 6.68
CA THR A 30 -4.15 0.97 6.82
C THR A 30 -5.44 0.15 6.99
N PRO A 31 -6.42 0.56 7.83
CA PRO A 31 -7.71 -0.13 7.92
C PRO A 31 -8.45 -0.18 6.57
N TRP A 32 -8.54 0.94 5.87
CA TRP A 32 -9.24 1.00 4.58
C TRP A 32 -8.55 0.15 3.50
N LEU A 33 -7.21 0.16 3.46
CA LEU A 33 -6.45 -0.68 2.53
C LEU A 33 -6.68 -2.16 2.78
N ARG A 34 -6.79 -2.57 4.05
CA ARG A 34 -7.10 -3.96 4.43
C ARG A 34 -8.51 -4.36 4.03
N ASP A 35 -9.49 -3.53 4.33
CA ASP A 35 -10.89 -3.80 3.97
C ASP A 35 -11.02 -3.95 2.45
N THR A 36 -10.39 -3.03 1.70
CA THR A 36 -10.36 -3.07 0.23
C THR A 36 -9.72 -4.34 -0.30
N LEU A 37 -8.56 -4.74 0.25
CA LEU A 37 -7.89 -5.99 -0.08
C LEU A 37 -8.80 -7.21 0.15
N THR A 38 -9.41 -7.30 1.33
CA THR A 38 -10.28 -8.43 1.69
C THR A 38 -11.58 -8.50 0.91
N ALA A 39 -12.03 -7.38 0.35
CA ALA A 39 -13.26 -7.30 -0.43
C ALA A 39 -13.06 -7.68 -1.91
N GLN A 40 -11.81 -7.83 -2.38
CA GLN A 40 -11.56 -8.23 -3.77
C GLN A 40 -11.84 -9.72 -3.97
N ASP A 41 -12.47 -10.03 -5.10
CA ASP A 41 -12.58 -11.42 -5.56
C ASP A 41 -11.20 -11.99 -5.82
N ARG A 42 -11.06 -13.27 -5.50
CA ARG A 42 -9.83 -14.03 -5.63
C ARG A 42 -9.58 -14.40 -7.10
N ALA A 43 -9.21 -13.41 -7.91
CA ALA A 43 -9.06 -13.48 -9.36
C ALA A 43 -7.71 -12.90 -9.83
N ASP A 44 -7.20 -13.38 -10.96
CA ASP A 44 -5.88 -12.97 -11.49
C ASP A 44 -5.86 -11.48 -11.86
N GLU A 45 -6.98 -10.93 -12.31
CA GLU A 45 -7.13 -9.51 -12.65
C GLU A 45 -6.88 -8.58 -11.45
N ASN A 46 -6.98 -9.11 -10.23
CA ASN A 46 -6.78 -8.36 -8.99
C ASN A 46 -5.37 -8.58 -8.39
N SER A 47 -4.51 -9.40 -8.99
CA SER A 47 -3.22 -9.78 -8.39
C SER A 47 -2.29 -8.58 -8.21
N ASP A 48 -2.25 -7.67 -9.17
CA ASP A 48 -1.37 -6.50 -9.15
C ASP A 48 -1.80 -5.52 -8.05
N LEU A 49 -3.11 -5.33 -7.89
CA LEU A 49 -3.68 -4.53 -6.80
C LEU A 49 -3.37 -5.16 -5.44
N CYS A 50 -3.52 -6.49 -5.32
CA CYS A 50 -3.18 -7.21 -4.10
C CYS A 50 -1.69 -7.06 -3.74
N GLN A 51 -0.78 -7.18 -4.72
CA GLN A 51 0.66 -7.02 -4.52
C GLN A 51 1.03 -5.59 -4.08
N LEU A 52 0.48 -4.57 -4.75
CA LEU A 52 0.71 -3.17 -4.42
C LEU A 52 0.27 -2.85 -3.00
N LEU A 53 -0.98 -3.15 -2.66
CA LEU A 53 -1.56 -2.83 -1.35
C LEU A 53 -0.85 -3.62 -0.24
N THR A 54 -0.48 -4.88 -0.48
CA THR A 54 0.34 -5.67 0.46
C THR A 54 1.72 -5.04 0.68
N SER A 55 2.34 -4.52 -0.38
CA SER A 55 3.66 -3.87 -0.28
C SER A 55 3.60 -2.60 0.56
N ILE A 56 2.56 -1.77 0.35
CA ILE A 56 2.32 -0.56 1.17
C ILE A 56 2.15 -0.94 2.64
N LEU A 57 1.34 -1.95 2.94
CA LEU A 57 1.10 -2.42 4.31
C LEU A 57 2.37 -2.99 4.98
N ARG A 58 3.23 -3.69 4.23
CA ARG A 58 4.53 -4.16 4.76
C ARG A 58 5.46 -3.00 5.08
N VAL A 59 5.68 -2.10 4.14
CA VAL A 59 6.57 -0.94 4.35
C VAL A 59 6.07 -0.09 5.51
N SER A 60 4.75 0.09 5.61
CA SER A 60 4.13 0.80 6.73
C SER A 60 4.41 0.13 8.08
N ALA A 61 4.27 -1.19 8.16
CA ALA A 61 4.55 -1.95 9.38
C ALA A 61 6.03 -1.90 9.77
N ASP A 62 6.92 -2.09 8.81
CA ASP A 62 8.37 -2.12 9.03
C ASP A 62 8.93 -0.74 9.40
N THR A 63 8.39 0.33 8.80
CA THR A 63 8.93 1.69 8.96
C THR A 63 8.30 2.44 10.13
N TYR A 64 7.01 2.24 10.38
CA TYR A 64 6.25 3.03 11.36
C TYR A 64 5.59 2.21 12.46
N GLY A 65 5.72 0.88 12.45
CA GLY A 65 5.10 0.02 13.46
C GLY A 65 3.59 -0.13 13.33
N THR A 66 3.03 0.21 12.16
CA THR A 66 1.60 -0.01 11.91
C THR A 66 1.30 -1.52 11.90
N PRO A 67 0.04 -1.95 12.12
CA PRO A 67 -0.30 -3.37 12.09
C PRO A 67 0.13 -4.08 10.78
N ALA A 68 0.81 -5.23 10.90
CA ALA A 68 1.30 -6.02 9.77
C ALA A 68 0.17 -6.70 8.96
N PRO A 69 0.31 -6.86 7.63
CA PRO A 69 -0.69 -7.54 6.81
C PRO A 69 -0.82 -9.03 7.21
N SER A 70 -2.05 -9.54 7.26
CA SER A 70 -2.31 -10.96 7.53
C SER A 70 -2.40 -11.74 6.20
N ARG A 71 -1.94 -13.00 6.17
CA ARG A 71 -1.99 -13.87 4.98
C ARG A 71 -3.40 -14.17 4.45
N ALA A 72 -4.45 -13.75 5.14
CA ALA A 72 -5.84 -14.08 4.81
C ALA A 72 -6.43 -13.23 3.66
N THR A 73 -5.70 -12.26 3.11
CA THR A 73 -6.34 -11.12 2.44
C THR A 73 -6.26 -11.05 0.91
N CYS A 74 -5.59 -11.97 0.18
CA CYS A 74 -5.59 -12.01 -1.31
C CYS A 74 -4.85 -13.25 -1.88
N ILE A 75 -5.03 -13.58 -3.16
CA ILE A 75 -3.95 -14.26 -3.92
C ILE A 75 -2.90 -13.21 -4.23
N CYS A 76 -1.74 -13.32 -3.61
CA CYS A 76 -0.53 -12.73 -4.15
C CYS A 76 0.17 -13.85 -4.92
N HIS A 77 0.22 -13.75 -6.25
CA HIS A 77 1.19 -14.52 -7.01
C HIS A 77 2.58 -14.01 -6.59
N GLY A 78 3.46 -14.93 -6.21
CA GLY A 78 4.74 -14.64 -5.57
C GLY A 78 5.65 -13.72 -6.38
#